data_AF-K1RQ44-F1
#
_entry.id   AF-K1RQ44-F1
#
_cell.length_a   1.000
_cell.length_b   1.000
_cell.length_c   1.000
_cell.angle_alpha   90.00
_cell.angle_beta   90.00
_cell.angle_gamma   90.00
#
_symmetry.space_group_name_H-M   'P 1'
#
loop_
_entity.id
_entity.type
_entity.pdbx_description
1 polymer ?
#
loop_
_entity_poly.entity_id
_entity_poly.type
_entity_poly.pdbx_seq_one_letter_code
_entity_poly.pdbx_strand_id
1 'polypeptide(L)'
;MAALLDNHIQQGNDLDIDTRQIVWKRCEDMNDRVLRNIVVGLGNKTDGFVREDHFVITVASEIMAILCLADDMKDLKERLSRIVVAYNYQGEPVTAGQLKAVGAMAALLKDAIKPNLIQTLEHTPALVHGGRLPTSLTDVTPSELLRQP
;
A
#
# COMPACT_ATOMS: atom_id res chain seq x y z
N MET A 1 -0.11 -6.25 -2.98
CA MET A 1 0.59 -5.26 -3.83
C MET A 1 2.09 -5.52 -3.91
N ALA A 2 2.85 -5.40 -2.81
CA ALA A 2 4.31 -5.58 -2.79
C ALA A 2 4.81 -6.84 -3.55
N ALA A 3 4.19 -8.00 -3.29
CA ALA A 3 4.54 -9.23 -4.00
C ALA A 3 4.33 -9.18 -5.53
N LEU A 4 3.29 -8.48 -6.01
CA LEU A 4 3.07 -8.30 -7.46
C LEU A 4 4.12 -7.37 -8.08
N LEU A 5 4.55 -6.35 -7.34
CA LEU A 5 5.60 -5.43 -7.78
C LEU A 5 6.94 -6.15 -7.94
N ASP A 6 7.38 -6.89 -6.91
CA ASP A 6 8.67 -7.61 -7.00
C ASP A 6 8.59 -8.73 -8.05
N ASN A 7 7.43 -9.40 -8.21
CA ASN A 7 7.24 -10.38 -9.26
C ASN A 7 7.27 -9.77 -10.67
N HIS A 8 6.68 -8.58 -10.87
CA HIS A 8 6.77 -7.87 -12.16
C HIS A 8 8.22 -7.59 -12.55
N ILE A 9 9.02 -7.13 -11.59
CA ILE A 9 10.45 -6.88 -11.79
C ILE A 9 11.18 -8.19 -12.12
N GLN A 10 10.88 -9.27 -11.40
CA GLN A 10 11.46 -10.60 -11.63
C GLN A 10 11.17 -11.17 -13.02
N GLN A 11 9.96 -10.94 -13.56
CA GLN A 11 9.50 -11.58 -14.79
C GLN A 11 9.87 -10.82 -16.07
N GLY A 12 10.60 -9.70 -15.97
CA GLY A 12 11.06 -8.94 -17.14
C GLY A 12 11.11 -7.44 -16.94
N ASN A 13 10.41 -6.93 -15.90
CA ASN A 13 10.35 -5.50 -15.59
C ASN A 13 9.92 -4.63 -16.78
N ASP A 14 8.86 -5.01 -17.51
CA ASP A 14 8.39 -4.29 -18.72
C ASP A 14 7.99 -2.81 -18.48
N LEU A 15 7.96 -2.36 -17.22
CA LEU A 15 7.65 -0.97 -16.84
C LEU A 15 8.91 -0.19 -16.45
N ASP A 16 10.09 -0.77 -16.65
CA ASP A 16 11.40 -0.17 -16.38
C ASP A 16 11.52 0.40 -14.95
N ILE A 17 10.91 -0.28 -13.97
CA ILE A 17 10.91 0.16 -12.56
C ILE A 17 12.36 0.21 -12.05
N ASP A 18 12.75 1.35 -11.48
CA ASP A 18 14.01 1.47 -10.75
C ASP A 18 13.80 0.90 -9.33
N THR A 19 14.52 -0.17 -8.99
CA THR A 19 14.40 -0.84 -7.70
C THR A 19 14.80 0.04 -6.51
N ARG A 20 15.52 1.14 -6.78
CA ARG A 20 15.91 2.16 -5.78
C ARG A 20 14.83 3.22 -5.57
N GLN A 21 13.84 3.28 -6.45
CA GLN A 21 12.74 4.27 -6.41
C GLN A 21 11.37 3.60 -6.19
N ILE A 22 11.34 2.48 -5.46
CA ILE A 22 10.09 1.87 -4.99
C ILE A 22 9.65 2.62 -3.72
N VAL A 23 8.51 3.30 -3.81
CA VAL A 23 7.92 4.03 -2.67
C VAL A 23 6.94 3.17 -1.87
N TRP A 24 6.45 2.08 -2.47
CA TRP A 24 5.53 1.15 -1.84
C TRP A 24 6.21 0.33 -0.74
N LYS A 25 5.68 0.43 0.48
CA LYS A 25 6.16 -0.32 1.65
C LYS A 25 5.30 -1.56 1.91
N ARG A 26 5.89 -2.58 2.55
CA ARG A 26 5.14 -3.72 3.09
C ARG A 26 4.43 -3.30 4.38
N CYS A 27 3.45 -4.08 4.84
CA CYS A 27 2.78 -3.80 6.10
C CYS A 27 2.51 -5.07 6.92
N GLU A 28 2.49 -4.88 8.23
CA GLU A 28 2.13 -5.88 9.24
C GLU A 28 1.42 -5.17 10.39
N ASP A 29 0.40 -5.78 10.99
CA ASP A 29 -0.33 -5.17 12.11
C ASP A 29 0.30 -5.51 13.46
N MET A 30 1.61 -5.34 13.57
CA MET A 30 2.39 -5.61 14.79
C MET A 30 3.37 -4.47 15.07
N ASN A 31 3.65 -4.24 16.35
CA ASN A 31 4.65 -3.25 16.77
C ASN A 31 6.07 -3.81 16.67
N ASP A 32 6.47 -4.22 15.46
CA ASP A 32 7.80 -4.76 15.19
C ASP A 32 8.75 -3.65 14.68
N ARG A 33 9.65 -3.21 15.55
CA ARG A 33 10.64 -2.18 15.22
C ARG A 33 11.77 -2.69 14.32
N VAL A 34 12.02 -4.00 14.29
CA VAL A 34 13.17 -4.60 13.60
C VAL A 34 12.92 -4.60 12.08
N LEU A 35 11.66 -4.70 11.66
CA LEU A 35 11.25 -4.65 10.25
C LEU A 35 11.22 -3.24 9.64
N ARG A 36 11.63 -2.20 10.40
CA ARG A 36 11.64 -0.83 9.90
C ARG A 36 12.62 -0.62 8.77
N ASN A 37 13.76 -1.30 8.76
CA ASN A 37 14.75 -1.24 7.67
C ASN A 37 15.24 -2.66 7.42
N ILE A 38 14.96 -3.18 6.23
CA ILE A 38 15.33 -4.54 5.85
C ILE A 38 15.91 -4.57 4.44
N VAL A 39 16.58 -5.66 4.12
CA VAL A 39 16.98 -6.00 2.75
C VAL A 39 16.19 -7.23 2.33
N VAL A 40 15.50 -7.14 1.20
CA VAL A 40 14.68 -8.22 0.62
C VAL A 40 15.34 -8.78 -0.65
N GLY A 41 14.85 -9.91 -1.15
CA GLY A 41 15.34 -10.51 -2.40
C GLY A 41 16.75 -11.09 -2.32
N LEU A 42 17.24 -11.39 -1.11
CA LEU A 42 18.48 -12.14 -0.90
C LEU A 42 18.28 -13.62 -1.26
N GLY A 43 19.35 -14.29 -1.68
CA GLY A 43 19.34 -15.71 -2.01
C GLY A 43 19.79 -15.96 -3.45
N ASN A 44 19.09 -16.87 -4.12
CA ASN A 44 19.33 -17.24 -5.51
C ASN A 44 18.73 -16.23 -6.47
N LYS A 45 19.15 -16.29 -7.74
CA LYS A 45 18.61 -15.46 -8.84
C LYS A 45 17.09 -15.55 -9.00
N THR A 46 16.47 -16.66 -8.57
CA THR A 46 15.02 -16.88 -8.62
C THR A 46 14.25 -16.25 -7.46
N ASP A 47 14.94 -15.83 -6.40
CA ASP A 47 14.32 -15.36 -5.16
C ASP A 47 13.99 -13.85 -5.20
N GLY A 48 14.45 -13.16 -6.24
CA GLY A 48 14.12 -11.76 -6.52
C GLY A 48 15.34 -10.88 -6.76
N PHE A 49 15.11 -9.57 -6.72
CA PHE A 49 16.15 -8.55 -6.78
C PHE A 49 16.45 -8.00 -5.39
N VAL A 50 17.73 -7.90 -5.06
CA VAL A 50 18.18 -7.33 -3.79
C VAL A 50 17.89 -5.84 -3.75
N ARG A 51 17.15 -5.40 -2.73
CA ARG A 51 16.86 -3.98 -2.48
C ARG A 51 16.55 -3.73 -1.01
N GLU A 52 16.69 -2.47 -0.60
CA GLU A 52 16.16 -2.00 0.68
C GLU A 52 14.63 -1.95 0.65
N ASP A 53 14.01 -2.23 1.79
CA ASP A 53 12.57 -2.15 1.98
C ASP A 53 12.21 -1.85 3.44
N HIS A 54 10.92 -1.53 3.67
CA HIS A 54 10.41 -1.17 4.98
C HIS A 54 9.04 -1.79 5.21
N PHE A 55 8.77 -2.17 6.47
CA PHE A 55 7.42 -2.43 6.94
C PHE A 55 6.83 -1.22 7.65
N VAL A 56 5.53 -0.99 7.44
CA VAL A 56 4.72 -0.05 8.21
C VAL A 56 3.61 -0.79 8.95
N ILE A 57 3.09 -0.21 10.03
CA ILE A 57 1.89 -0.74 10.67
C ILE A 57 0.72 -0.68 9.68
N THR A 58 -0.15 -1.70 9.63
CA THR A 58 -1.22 -1.81 8.62
C THR A 58 -2.12 -0.57 8.53
N VAL A 59 -2.41 0.07 9.65
CA VAL A 59 -3.21 1.32 9.73
C VAL A 59 -2.54 2.55 9.09
N ALA A 60 -1.23 2.49 8.86
CA ALA A 60 -0.48 3.51 8.12
C ALA A 60 -0.57 3.32 6.60
N SER A 61 -1.04 2.17 6.12
CA SER A 61 -1.08 1.88 4.68
C SER A 61 -2.04 2.80 3.93
N GLU A 62 -1.69 3.14 2.70
CA GLU A 62 -2.57 3.88 1.80
C GLU A 62 -3.85 3.09 1.48
N ILE A 63 -3.78 1.75 1.51
CA ILE A 63 -4.97 0.88 1.37
C ILE A 63 -5.98 1.17 2.48
N MET A 64 -5.54 1.32 3.73
CA MET A 64 -6.43 1.67 4.84
C MET A 64 -7.04 3.06 4.64
N ALA A 65 -6.27 4.03 4.18
CA ALA A 65 -6.78 5.37 3.85
C ALA A 65 -7.86 5.30 2.76
N ILE A 66 -7.59 4.56 1.69
CA ILE A 66 -8.53 4.37 0.58
C ILE A 66 -9.79 3.63 1.03
N LEU A 67 -9.67 2.60 1.88
CA LEU A 67 -10.82 1.89 2.44
C LEU A 67 -11.72 2.83 3.27
N CYS A 68 -11.12 3.72 4.06
CA CYS A 68 -11.87 4.66 4.91
C CYS A 68 -12.49 5.84 4.13
N LEU A 69 -12.01 6.12 2.92
CA LEU A 69 -12.40 7.29 2.11
C LEU A 69 -13.20 6.93 0.85
N ALA A 70 -13.36 5.63 0.55
CA ALA A 70 -14.10 5.19 -0.62
C ALA A 70 -15.61 5.19 -0.36
N ASP A 71 -16.38 5.75 -1.29
CA ASP A 71 -17.85 5.78 -1.18
C ASP A 71 -18.48 4.42 -1.54
N ASP A 72 -17.89 3.72 -2.51
CA ASP A 72 -18.35 2.42 -2.98
C ASP A 72 -17.21 1.58 -3.58
N MET A 73 -17.54 0.38 -4.07
CA MET A 73 -16.57 -0.54 -4.67
C MET A 73 -15.97 -0.02 -5.98
N LYS A 74 -16.68 0.84 -6.72
CA LYS A 74 -16.16 1.45 -7.95
C LYS A 74 -15.13 2.52 -7.58
N ASP A 75 -15.46 3.42 -6.65
CA ASP A 75 -14.54 4.44 -6.15
C ASP A 75 -13.31 3.80 -5.48
N LEU A 76 -13.49 2.73 -4.70
CA LEU A 76 -12.39 1.94 -4.14
C LEU A 76 -11.41 1.48 -5.23
N LYS A 77 -11.91 0.91 -6.33
CA LYS A 77 -11.08 0.44 -7.44
C LYS A 77 -10.36 1.60 -8.15
N GLU A 78 -11.03 2.72 -8.36
CA GLU A 78 -10.45 3.92 -8.98
C GLU A 78 -9.36 4.57 -8.11
N ARG A 79 -9.53 4.55 -6.78
CA ARG A 79 -8.48 5.00 -5.86
C ARG A 79 -7.30 4.03 -5.83
N LEU A 80 -7.57 2.72 -5.70
CA LEU A 80 -6.54 1.68 -5.74
C LEU A 80 -5.72 1.71 -7.03
N SER A 81 -6.32 2.03 -8.18
CA SER A 81 -5.61 2.08 -9.46
C SER A 81 -4.61 3.23 -9.57
N ARG A 82 -4.88 4.35 -8.88
CA ARG A 82 -4.06 5.57 -8.90
C ARG A 82 -2.89 5.58 -7.93
N ILE A 83 -2.82 4.58 -7.03
CA ILE A 83 -1.70 4.43 -6.10
C ILE A 83 -0.39 4.38 -6.89
N VAL A 84 0.52 5.30 -6.60
CA VAL A 84 1.91 5.27 -7.09
C VAL A 84 2.71 4.32 -6.22
N VAL A 85 3.35 3.34 -6.85
CA VAL A 85 4.09 2.28 -6.13
C VAL A 85 5.60 2.37 -6.34
N ALA A 86 6.03 2.96 -7.44
CA ALA A 86 7.44 3.17 -7.77
C ALA A 86 7.59 4.24 -8.85
N TYR A 87 8.82 4.56 -9.20
CA TYR A 87 9.18 5.33 -10.39
C TYR A 87 10.06 4.49 -11.32
N ASN A 88 9.93 4.72 -12.62
CA ASN A 88 10.81 4.08 -13.61
C ASN A 88 12.15 4.83 -13.76
N TYR A 89 13.08 4.29 -14.55
CA TYR A 89 14.38 4.92 -14.79
C TYR A 89 14.30 6.32 -15.43
N GLN A 90 13.17 6.67 -16.04
CA GLN A 90 12.88 7.99 -16.60
C GLN A 90 12.26 8.95 -15.57
N GLY A 91 11.99 8.49 -14.35
CA GLY A 91 11.36 9.27 -13.27
C GLY A 91 9.83 9.40 -13.40
N GLU A 92 9.20 8.59 -14.25
CA GLU A 92 7.75 8.57 -14.42
C GLU A 92 7.09 7.67 -13.36
N PRO A 93 5.94 8.06 -12.81
CA PRO A 93 5.26 7.30 -11.78
C PRO A 93 4.69 6.00 -12.35
N VAL A 94 4.94 4.89 -11.66
CA VAL A 94 4.34 3.59 -11.92
C VAL A 94 3.23 3.33 -10.91
N THR A 95 2.04 3.03 -11.42
CA THR A 95 0.82 2.85 -10.64
C THR A 95 0.44 1.39 -10.42
N ALA A 96 -0.32 1.12 -9.37
CA ALA A 96 -0.89 -0.21 -9.14
C ALA A 96 -1.84 -0.66 -10.27
N GLY A 97 -2.46 0.28 -11.00
CA GLY A 97 -3.22 0.02 -12.22
C GLY A 97 -2.37 -0.59 -13.33
N GLN A 98 -1.18 -0.03 -13.60
CA GLN A 98 -0.24 -0.54 -14.61
C GLN A 98 0.26 -1.96 -14.28
N LEU A 99 0.38 -2.28 -12.99
CA LEU A 99 0.73 -3.63 -12.51
C LEU A 99 -0.47 -4.60 -12.43
N LYS A 100 -1.65 -4.20 -12.93
CA LYS A 100 -2.88 -5.01 -12.95
C LYS A 100 -3.29 -5.55 -11.57
N ALA A 101 -2.93 -4.86 -10.49
CA ALA A 101 -3.15 -5.31 -9.12
C ALA A 101 -4.55 -5.02 -8.57
N VAL A 102 -5.28 -4.08 -9.19
CA VAL A 102 -6.53 -3.49 -8.68
C VAL A 102 -7.61 -4.54 -8.45
N GLY A 103 -7.80 -5.45 -9.41
CA GLY A 103 -8.84 -6.49 -9.31
C GLY A 103 -8.61 -7.42 -8.11
N ALA A 104 -7.36 -7.85 -7.91
CA ALA A 104 -6.98 -8.71 -6.79
C ALA A 104 -7.12 -7.99 -5.45
N MET A 105 -6.68 -6.73 -5.35
CA MET A 105 -6.83 -5.93 -4.12
C MET A 105 -8.30 -5.70 -3.79
N ALA A 106 -9.13 -5.32 -4.76
CA ALA A 106 -10.56 -5.10 -4.56
C ALA A 106 -11.30 -6.40 -4.17
N ALA A 107 -10.88 -7.55 -4.70
CA ALA A 107 -11.44 -8.84 -4.31
C ALA A 107 -11.17 -9.16 -2.83
N LEU A 108 -9.96 -8.87 -2.33
CA LEU A 108 -9.60 -9.05 -0.92
C LEU A 108 -10.35 -8.08 0.01
N LEU A 109 -10.70 -6.89 -0.48
CA LEU A 109 -11.39 -5.85 0.29
C LEU A 109 -12.93 -5.90 0.16
N LYS A 110 -13.47 -6.86 -0.60
CA LYS A 110 -14.89 -6.92 -0.97
C LYS A 110 -15.83 -6.90 0.24
N ASP A 111 -15.51 -7.67 1.27
CA ASP A 111 -16.30 -7.70 2.50
C ASP A 111 -15.80 -6.69 3.53
N ALA A 112 -14.50 -6.36 3.49
CA ALA A 112 -13.89 -5.39 4.39
C ALA A 112 -14.46 -3.97 4.24
N ILE A 113 -14.99 -3.60 3.06
CA ILE A 113 -15.65 -2.30 2.82
C ILE A 113 -17.00 -2.16 3.54
N LYS A 114 -17.57 -3.24 4.07
CA LYS A 114 -18.85 -3.19 4.79
C LYS A 114 -18.61 -2.73 6.23
N PRO A 115 -19.38 -1.75 6.75
CA PRO A 115 -19.30 -1.36 8.16
C PRO A 115 -19.66 -2.52 9.10
N ASN A 116 -18.99 -2.62 10.24
CA ASN A 116 -19.33 -3.60 11.27
C ASN A 116 -20.30 -2.99 12.27
N LEU A 117 -21.45 -3.64 12.46
CA LEU A 117 -22.43 -3.27 13.48
C LEU A 117 -22.12 -3.98 14.79
N ILE A 118 -21.96 -3.20 15.85
CA ILE A 118 -21.81 -3.66 17.23
C ILE A 118 -22.79 -2.92 18.13
N GLN A 119 -22.72 -3.16 19.43
CA GLN A 119 -23.54 -2.46 20.42
C GLN A 119 -22.70 -2.00 21.61
N THR A 120 -23.12 -0.92 22.26
CA THR A 120 -22.59 -0.48 23.55
C THR A 120 -23.10 -1.36 24.70
N LEU A 121 -22.58 -1.15 25.90
CA LEU A 121 -23.06 -1.82 27.13
C LEU A 121 -24.54 -1.52 27.43
N GLU A 122 -25.05 -0.38 26.94
CA GLU A 122 -26.45 0.04 27.08
C GLU A 122 -27.33 -0.43 25.90
N HIS A 123 -26.85 -1.41 25.12
CA HIS A 123 -27.53 -1.95 23.93
C HIS A 123 -27.81 -0.93 22.82
N THR A 124 -27.11 0.21 22.81
CA THR A 124 -27.21 1.18 21.72
C THR A 124 -26.39 0.69 20.53
N PRO A 125 -26.94 0.64 19.30
CA PRO A 125 -26.19 0.24 18.12
C PRO A 125 -25.04 1.21 17.80
N ALA A 126 -23.88 0.69 17.40
CA ALA A 126 -22.73 1.48 16.99
C ALA A 126 -22.03 0.85 15.78
N LEU A 127 -21.50 1.68 14.88
CA LEU A 127 -20.70 1.23 13.74
C LEU A 127 -19.21 1.40 14.04
N VAL A 128 -18.43 0.35 13.79
CA VAL A 128 -16.96 0.38 13.84
C VAL A 128 -16.42 -0.04 12.49
N HIS A 129 -15.76 0.88 11.79
CA HIS A 129 -15.27 0.64 10.45
C HIS A 129 -14.03 1.49 10.16
N GLY A 130 -12.99 0.85 9.62
CA GLY A 130 -11.74 1.50 9.30
C GLY A 130 -10.91 1.90 10.53
N GLY A 131 -9.80 2.59 10.28
CA GLY A 131 -8.84 3.00 11.31
C GLY A 131 -7.54 3.51 10.70
N ARG A 132 -7.61 4.53 9.83
CA ARG A 132 -6.44 5.15 9.21
C ARG A 132 -5.67 6.02 10.22
N LEU A 133 -4.34 6.01 10.16
CA LEU A 133 -3.53 7.03 10.85
C LEU A 133 -3.68 8.43 10.21
N PRO A 134 -3.74 9.51 11.00
CA PRO A 134 -3.83 10.87 10.47
C PRO A 134 -2.63 11.30 9.60
N THR A 135 -1.47 10.64 9.74
CA THR A 135 -0.18 11.14 9.21
C THR A 135 0.43 10.35 8.06
N SER A 136 -0.32 9.52 7.33
CA SER A 136 0.23 8.87 6.12
C SER A 136 -0.38 9.43 4.83
N LEU A 137 0.47 10.09 4.06
CA LEU A 137 0.40 10.39 2.62
C LEU A 137 -0.68 11.36 2.09
N THR A 138 -1.85 11.52 2.71
CA THR A 138 -2.86 12.50 2.23
C THR A 138 -2.75 13.89 2.85
N ASP A 139 -1.97 14.02 3.94
CA ASP A 139 -1.80 15.26 4.69
C ASP A 139 -0.38 15.85 4.56
N VAL A 140 0.50 15.21 3.77
CA VAL A 140 1.82 15.76 3.45
C VAL A 140 1.62 16.71 2.27
N THR A 141 1.64 18.01 2.54
CA THR A 141 1.65 18.98 1.44
C THR A 141 2.93 18.77 0.61
N PRO A 142 2.94 19.06 -0.71
CA PRO A 142 4.17 19.00 -1.51
C PRO A 142 5.35 19.78 -0.91
N SER A 143 5.07 20.75 -0.04
CA SER A 143 6.07 21.54 0.70
C SER A 143 6.82 20.78 1.80
N GLU A 144 6.26 19.68 2.30
CA GLU A 144 6.85 18.87 3.39
C GLU A 144 7.73 17.73 2.86
N LEU A 145 7.49 17.25 1.63
CA LEU A 145 8.38 16.33 0.92
C LEU A 145 9.75 16.97 0.60
N LEU A 146 9.81 18.29 0.46
CA LEU A 146 11.04 19.06 0.21
C LEU A 146 11.86 19.37 1.47
N ARG A 147 11.41 18.94 2.66
CA ARG A 147 12.04 19.26 3.95
C ARG A 147 12.57 18.05 4.73
N GLN A 148 12.58 16.86 4.14
CA GLN A 148 13.32 15.74 4.73
C GLN A 148 14.81 15.89 4.35
N PRO A 149 15.73 15.77 5.33
CA PRO A 149 17.16 16.02 5.13
C PRO A 149 17.82 15.04 4.17
#